data_AF-A0AAD0RYR3-F1
#
_entry.id   AF-A0AAD0RYR3-F1
#
_cell.length_a   1.000
_cell.length_b   1.000
_cell.length_c   1.000
_cell.angle_alpha   90.00
_cell.angle_beta   90.00
_cell.angle_gamma   90.00
#
_symmetry.space_group_name_H-M   'P 1'
#
loop_
_entity.id
_entity.type
_entity.pdbx_description
1 polymer ?
#
loop_
_entity_poly.entity_id
_entity_poly.type
_entity_poly.pdbx_seq_one_letter_code
_entity_poly.pdbx_strand_id
1 'polypeptide(L)'
;MLTIWIVHSCRGGRMSIWIALLLLLPGLVWAQVYKCRDAEGGLTYRDRACADGGAAEAFRPPPLSVVEQDERQRRGVAESQAQSRRWAAEEAREARRRQAQRSRAENTQARELDKARRRCHGLELQQRRLRQSLAAAPARKSLAERLAGVEEKLAAAACHPFREGA
;
A
#
# COMPACT_ATOMS: atom_id res chain seq x y z
N MET A 1 22.96 -20.30 -15.99
CA MET A 1 24.04 -20.83 -15.15
C MET A 1 23.44 -21.43 -13.89
N LEU A 2 23.51 -22.74 -13.72
CA LEU A 2 23.95 -23.39 -12.49
C LEU A 2 23.98 -24.90 -12.73
N THR A 3 25.18 -25.36 -13.08
CA THR A 3 25.59 -26.76 -13.11
C THR A 3 25.58 -27.29 -11.68
N ILE A 4 24.67 -28.23 -11.38
CA ILE A 4 24.69 -28.98 -10.12
C ILE A 4 25.61 -30.18 -10.31
N TRP A 5 26.71 -30.16 -9.57
CA TRP A 5 27.73 -31.19 -9.47
C TRP A 5 27.14 -32.51 -8.94
N ILE A 6 27.28 -33.58 -9.72
CA ILE A 6 27.01 -34.96 -9.28
C ILE A 6 28.29 -35.47 -8.61
N VAL A 7 28.31 -35.49 -7.28
CA VAL A 7 29.30 -36.25 -6.50
C VAL A 7 28.80 -37.69 -6.42
N HIS A 8 29.27 -38.52 -7.35
CA HIS A 8 29.08 -39.97 -7.32
C HIS A 8 30.21 -40.60 -6.48
N SER A 9 30.01 -40.70 -5.17
CA SER A 9 30.88 -41.48 -4.29
C SER A 9 30.38 -42.92 -4.21
N CYS A 10 31.19 -43.86 -4.70
CA CYS A 10 30.94 -45.29 -4.66
C CYS A 10 30.94 -45.83 -3.22
N ARG A 11 29.83 -46.43 -2.76
CA ARG A 11 29.90 -47.58 -1.82
C ARG A 11 28.56 -48.30 -1.67
N GLY A 12 28.54 -49.57 -2.11
CA GLY A 12 27.74 -50.64 -1.50
C GLY A 12 26.34 -50.83 -2.07
N GLY A 13 26.16 -51.86 -2.90
CA GLY A 13 24.95 -52.23 -3.63
C GLY A 13 23.66 -52.55 -2.85
N ARG A 14 23.53 -52.14 -1.57
CA ARG A 14 22.29 -52.25 -0.78
C ARG A 14 21.42 -50.98 -0.83
N MET A 15 21.99 -49.80 -1.06
CA MET A 15 21.22 -48.53 -1.08
C MET A 15 20.50 -48.27 -2.41
N SER A 16 21.01 -48.80 -3.52
CA SER A 16 20.42 -48.62 -4.85
C SER A 16 19.08 -49.35 -5.02
N ILE A 17 18.89 -50.46 -4.30
CA ILE A 17 17.63 -51.22 -4.32
C ILE A 17 16.52 -50.45 -3.61
N TRP A 18 16.82 -49.74 -2.51
CA TRP A 18 15.83 -48.95 -1.78
C TRP A 18 15.39 -47.71 -2.55
N ILE A 19 16.31 -47.05 -3.27
CA ILE A 19 15.99 -45.89 -4.12
C ILE A 19 15.18 -46.32 -5.35
N ALA A 20 15.52 -47.45 -5.97
CA ALA A 20 14.73 -48.03 -7.05
C ALA A 20 13.33 -48.45 -6.58
N LEU A 21 13.22 -49.03 -5.37
CA LEU A 21 11.93 -49.40 -4.77
C LEU A 21 11.06 -48.15 -4.49
N LEU A 22 11.65 -47.07 -3.97
CA LEU A 22 10.97 -45.79 -3.72
C LEU A 22 10.50 -45.09 -5.01
N LEU A 23 11.26 -45.18 -6.10
CA LEU A 23 10.91 -44.59 -7.40
C LEU A 23 9.81 -45.36 -8.15
N LEU A 24 9.52 -46.61 -7.76
CA LEU A 24 8.45 -47.44 -8.34
C LEU A 24 7.08 -47.26 -7.65
N LEU A 25 7.00 -46.50 -6.55
CA LEU A 25 5.76 -46.26 -5.80
C LEU A 25 4.82 -45.12 -6.27
N PRO A 26 5.18 -44.15 -7.16
CA PRO A 26 4.29 -43.01 -7.41
C PRO A 26 3.12 -43.33 -8.37
N GLY A 27 2.98 -44.57 -8.85
CA GLY A 27 1.99 -44.94 -9.86
C GLY A 27 0.64 -45.46 -9.34
N LEU A 28 0.48 -45.71 -8.03
CA LEU A 28 -0.63 -46.55 -7.54
C LEU A 28 -1.76 -45.84 -6.78
N VAL A 29 -1.74 -44.51 -6.66
CA VAL A 29 -2.80 -43.80 -5.92
C VAL A 29 -3.39 -42.68 -6.77
N TRP A 30 -4.15 -43.08 -7.78
CA TRP A 30 -5.20 -42.21 -8.34
C TRP A 30 -6.46 -42.46 -7.53
N ALA A 31 -6.69 -41.65 -6.50
CA ALA A 31 -7.98 -41.63 -5.81
C ALA A 31 -9.04 -41.05 -6.76
N GLN A 32 -9.66 -41.91 -7.56
CA GLN A 32 -10.84 -41.53 -8.35
C GLN A 32 -12.05 -41.56 -7.43
N VAL A 33 -12.57 -40.39 -7.09
CA VAL A 33 -13.81 -40.26 -6.32
C VAL A 33 -14.99 -40.38 -7.29
N TYR A 34 -15.77 -41.44 -7.14
CA TYR A 34 -16.97 -41.71 -7.93
C TYR A 34 -18.20 -41.16 -7.20
N LYS A 35 -19.09 -40.51 -7.95
CA LYS A 35 -20.38 -40.02 -7.45
C LYS A 35 -21.46 -41.04 -7.81
N CYS A 36 -21.92 -41.79 -6.82
CA CYS A 36 -22.94 -42.83 -7.00
C CYS A 36 -24.30 -42.34 -6.49
N ARG A 37 -25.35 -42.59 -7.25
CA ARG A 37 -26.74 -42.33 -6.86
C ARG A 37 -27.36 -43.62 -6.33
N ASP A 38 -27.96 -43.59 -5.16
CA ASP A 38 -28.70 -44.74 -4.61
C ASP A 38 -30.14 -44.82 -5.17
N ALA A 39 -30.84 -45.92 -4.88
CA ALA A 39 -32.21 -46.16 -5.33
C ALA A 39 -33.24 -45.18 -4.74
N GLU A 40 -32.86 -44.45 -3.68
CA GLU A 40 -33.67 -43.46 -2.98
C GLU A 40 -33.41 -42.03 -3.52
N GLY A 41 -32.46 -41.89 -4.47
CA GLY A 41 -32.09 -40.63 -5.12
C GLY A 41 -30.99 -39.84 -4.40
N GLY A 42 -30.46 -40.35 -3.29
CA GLY A 42 -29.33 -39.82 -2.53
C GLY A 42 -28.01 -39.93 -3.29
N LEU A 43 -27.13 -38.96 -3.06
CA LEU A 43 -25.82 -38.87 -3.71
C LEU A 43 -24.74 -39.22 -2.69
N THR A 44 -24.01 -40.31 -2.93
CA THR A 44 -22.88 -40.74 -2.09
C THR A 44 -21.58 -40.69 -2.89
N TYR A 45 -20.54 -40.14 -2.28
CA TYR A 45 -19.19 -40.11 -2.84
C TYR A 45 -18.42 -41.32 -2.33
N ARG A 46 -17.81 -42.08 -3.24
CA ARG A 46 -17.09 -43.31 -2.91
C ARG A 46 -15.78 -43.40 -3.67
N ASP A 47 -14.79 -44.07 -3.07
CA ASP A 47 -13.46 -44.24 -3.64
C ASP A 47 -13.38 -45.47 -4.57
N ARG A 48 -14.52 -46.09 -4.87
CA ARG A 48 -14.67 -47.29 -5.70
C ARG A 48 -15.83 -47.10 -6.67
N ALA A 49 -15.77 -47.74 -7.83
CA ALA A 49 -16.84 -47.71 -8.83
C ALA A 49 -18.19 -48.16 -8.23
N CYS A 50 -19.29 -47.59 -8.71
CA CYS A 50 -20.63 -47.87 -8.19
C CYS A 50 -20.96 -49.36 -8.38
N ALA A 51 -21.28 -50.05 -7.28
CA ALA A 51 -21.39 -51.51 -7.20
C ALA A 51 -22.40 -52.12 -8.20
N ASP A 52 -23.38 -51.34 -8.64
CA ASP A 52 -24.49 -51.81 -9.46
C ASP A 52 -24.45 -51.31 -10.92
N GLY A 53 -23.29 -50.83 -11.39
CA GLY A 53 -23.19 -50.23 -12.74
C GLY A 53 -23.97 -48.91 -12.86
N GLY A 54 -24.31 -48.29 -11.73
CA GLY A 54 -25.06 -47.04 -11.66
C GLY A 54 -24.43 -45.96 -12.54
N ALA A 55 -25.21 -45.47 -13.50
CA ALA A 55 -24.77 -44.47 -14.45
C ALA A 55 -24.37 -43.19 -13.70
N ALA A 56 -23.18 -42.66 -14.02
CA ALA A 56 -22.80 -41.32 -13.62
C ALA A 56 -23.67 -40.32 -14.39
N GLU A 57 -24.87 -40.02 -13.89
CA GLU A 57 -25.64 -38.89 -14.42
C GLU A 57 -24.92 -37.60 -14.04
N ALA A 58 -24.43 -36.90 -15.06
CA ALA A 58 -23.94 -35.54 -14.91
C ALA A 58 -25.07 -34.70 -14.30
N PHE A 59 -24.77 -34.01 -13.20
CA PHE A 59 -25.70 -33.05 -12.62
C PHE A 59 -26.06 -32.02 -13.70
N ARG A 60 -27.27 -32.13 -14.25
CA ARG A 60 -27.82 -31.15 -15.19
C ARG A 60 -28.66 -30.19 -14.35
N PRO A 61 -28.16 -28.99 -14.03
CA PRO A 61 -28.99 -28.00 -13.37
C PRO A 61 -30.26 -27.80 -14.20
N PRO A 62 -31.43 -27.62 -13.56
CA PRO A 62 -32.66 -27.36 -14.29
C PRO A 62 -32.43 -26.17 -15.23
N PRO A 63 -32.88 -26.24 -16.50
CA PRO A 63 -32.75 -25.11 -17.40
C PRO A 63 -33.51 -23.95 -16.77
N LEU A 64 -32.77 -22.91 -16.35
CA LEU A 64 -33.39 -21.67 -15.91
C LEU A 64 -34.27 -21.18 -17.05
N SER A 65 -35.49 -20.78 -16.74
CA SER A 65 -36.34 -20.16 -17.75
C SER A 65 -35.63 -18.91 -18.28
N VAL A 66 -35.78 -18.60 -19.57
CA VAL A 66 -35.13 -17.42 -20.20
C VAL A 66 -35.41 -16.14 -19.41
N VAL A 67 -36.56 -16.06 -18.74
CA VAL A 67 -36.97 -14.96 -17.86
C VAL A 67 -36.10 -14.86 -16.60
N GLU A 68 -35.86 -15.97 -15.91
CA GLU A 68 -34.99 -16.01 -14.72
C GLU A 68 -33.54 -15.68 -15.05
N GLN A 69 -33.08 -16.08 -16.25
CA GLN A 69 -31.73 -15.78 -16.72
C GLN A 69 -31.56 -14.28 -17.03
N ASP A 70 -32.54 -13.66 -17.69
CA ASP A 70 -32.52 -12.21 -17.97
C ASP A 70 -32.61 -11.37 -16.69
N GLU A 71 -33.50 -11.73 -15.74
CA GLU A 71 -33.57 -11.05 -14.45
C GLU A 71 -32.25 -11.12 -13.68
N ARG A 72 -31.62 -12.30 -13.63
CA ARG A 72 -30.34 -12.48 -12.95
C ARG A 72 -29.23 -11.66 -13.60
N GLN A 73 -29.20 -11.63 -14.94
CA GLN A 73 -28.24 -10.83 -15.70
C GLN A 73 -28.44 -9.33 -15.42
N ARG A 74 -29.68 -8.83 -15.45
CA ARG A 74 -30.00 -7.42 -15.15
C ARG A 74 -29.60 -7.03 -13.73
N ARG A 75 -29.89 -7.87 -12.74
CA ARG A 75 -29.46 -7.63 -11.34
C ARG A 75 -27.94 -7.60 -11.22
N GLY A 76 -27.23 -8.55 -11.83
CA GLY A 76 -25.76 -8.56 -11.81
C GLY A 76 -25.13 -7.32 -12.45
N VAL A 77 -25.70 -6.84 -13.57
CA VAL A 77 -25.25 -5.60 -14.21
C VAL A 77 -25.54 -4.38 -13.31
N ALA A 78 -26.72 -4.30 -12.71
CA ALA A 78 -27.09 -3.20 -11.81
C ALA A 78 -26.19 -3.15 -10.56
N GLU A 79 -25.90 -4.30 -9.96
CA GLU A 79 -25.00 -4.43 -8.81
C GLU A 79 -23.57 -4.02 -9.16
N SER A 80 -23.05 -4.48 -10.29
CA SER A 80 -21.72 -4.10 -10.79
C SER A 80 -21.60 -2.59 -11.04
N GLN A 81 -22.63 -1.99 -11.67
CA GLN A 81 -22.67 -0.54 -11.86
C GLN A 81 -22.74 0.22 -10.54
N ALA A 82 -23.54 -0.26 -9.58
CA ALA A 82 -23.63 0.36 -8.26
C ALA A 82 -22.30 0.27 -7.50
N GLN A 83 -21.61 -0.87 -7.56
CA GLN A 83 -20.29 -1.04 -6.96
C GLN A 83 -19.24 -0.12 -7.60
N SER A 84 -19.23 -0.04 -8.93
CA SER A 84 -18.32 0.86 -9.67
C SER A 84 -18.52 2.32 -9.28
N ARG A 85 -19.79 2.77 -9.14
CA ARG A 85 -20.12 4.13 -8.69
C ARG A 85 -19.67 4.39 -7.25
N ARG A 86 -19.82 3.41 -6.36
CA ARG A 86 -19.35 3.53 -4.96
C ARG A 86 -17.84 3.66 -4.91
N TRP A 87 -17.12 2.83 -5.65
CA TRP A 87 -15.67 2.89 -5.75
C TRP A 87 -15.19 4.26 -6.26
N ALA A 88 -15.75 4.74 -7.37
CA ALA A 88 -15.42 6.04 -7.92
C ALA A 88 -15.72 7.19 -6.93
N ALA A 89 -16.82 7.11 -6.18
CA ALA A 89 -17.17 8.10 -5.17
C ALA A 89 -16.20 8.08 -3.98
N GLU A 90 -15.74 6.90 -3.56
CA GLU A 90 -14.75 6.74 -2.50
C GLU A 90 -13.39 7.29 -2.91
N GLU A 91 -12.93 6.94 -4.11
CA GLU A 91 -11.69 7.45 -4.68
C GLU A 91 -11.71 8.98 -4.82
N ALA A 92 -12.82 9.55 -5.29
CA ALA A 92 -13.00 11.00 -5.35
C ALA A 92 -12.97 11.67 -3.96
N ARG A 93 -13.56 11.03 -2.94
CA ARG A 93 -13.51 11.52 -1.56
C ARG A 93 -12.09 11.48 -1.02
N GLU A 94 -11.35 10.41 -1.27
CA GLU A 94 -9.96 10.28 -0.83
C GLU A 94 -9.04 11.27 -1.55
N ALA A 95 -9.20 11.46 -2.85
CA ALA A 95 -8.48 12.48 -3.62
C ALA A 95 -8.71 13.89 -3.05
N ARG A 96 -9.97 14.25 -2.77
CA ARG A 96 -10.32 15.53 -2.13
C ARG A 96 -9.70 15.67 -0.74
N ARG A 97 -9.69 14.60 0.07
CA ARG A 97 -9.05 14.61 1.40
C ARG A 97 -7.55 14.84 1.29
N ARG A 98 -6.86 14.12 0.39
CA ARG A 98 -5.42 14.29 0.13
C ARG A 98 -5.10 15.71 -0.35
N GLN A 99 -5.89 16.25 -1.28
CA GLN A 99 -5.73 17.63 -1.75
C GLN A 99 -5.94 18.65 -0.63
N ALA A 100 -6.99 18.49 0.19
CA ALA A 100 -7.24 19.37 1.33
C ALA A 100 -6.10 19.30 2.38
N GLN A 101 -5.55 18.12 2.64
CA GLN A 101 -4.39 17.96 3.53
C GLN A 101 -3.14 18.66 2.99
N ARG A 102 -2.84 18.49 1.69
CA ARG A 102 -1.72 19.18 1.03
C ARG A 102 -1.87 20.70 1.11
N SER A 103 -3.04 21.21 0.75
CA SER A 103 -3.31 22.65 0.84
C SER A 103 -3.20 23.18 2.27
N ARG A 104 -3.64 22.41 3.29
CA ARG A 104 -3.44 22.79 4.69
C ARG A 104 -1.97 22.85 5.07
N ALA A 105 -1.17 21.85 4.67
CA ALA A 105 0.26 21.81 4.93
C ALA A 105 1.02 22.95 4.23
N GLU A 106 0.68 23.24 2.98
CA GLU A 106 1.24 24.39 2.24
C GLU A 106 0.89 25.71 2.93
N ASN A 107 -0.36 25.88 3.35
CA ASN A 107 -0.80 27.08 4.07
C ASN A 107 -0.13 27.23 5.43
N THR A 108 0.09 26.15 6.19
CA THR A 108 0.83 26.23 7.46
C THR A 108 2.29 26.57 7.21
N GLN A 109 2.94 25.95 6.23
CA GLN A 109 4.32 26.30 5.85
C GLN A 109 4.43 27.77 5.42
N ALA A 110 3.53 28.25 4.57
CA ALA A 110 3.50 29.65 4.14
C ALA A 110 3.34 30.62 5.32
N ARG A 111 2.48 30.30 6.29
CA ARG A 111 2.30 31.09 7.51
C ARG A 111 3.55 31.11 8.39
N GLU A 112 4.24 29.98 8.55
CA GLU A 112 5.47 29.93 9.33
C GLU A 112 6.61 30.70 8.67
N LEU A 113 6.72 30.64 7.34
CA LEU A 113 7.67 31.46 6.57
C LEU A 113 7.36 32.96 6.70
N ASP A 114 6.08 33.34 6.62
CA ASP A 114 5.64 34.73 6.77
C ASP A 114 5.89 35.27 8.21
N LYS A 115 5.67 34.43 9.24
CA LYS A 115 6.06 34.75 10.62
C LYS A 115 7.57 34.93 10.75
N ALA A 116 8.37 34.04 10.16
CA ALA A 116 9.83 34.15 10.17
C ALA A 116 10.29 35.45 9.50
N ARG A 117 9.71 35.77 8.33
CA ARG A 117 9.98 37.02 7.59
C ARG A 117 9.69 38.25 8.44
N ARG A 118 8.52 38.30 9.10
CA ARG A 118 8.15 39.41 10.00
C ARG A 118 9.10 39.55 11.19
N ARG A 119 9.52 38.44 11.80
CA ARG A 119 10.51 38.46 12.89
C ARG A 119 11.85 39.03 12.43
N CYS A 120 12.37 38.56 11.30
CA CYS A 120 13.62 39.05 10.72
C CYS A 120 13.53 40.54 10.40
N HIS A 121 12.45 40.98 9.74
CA HIS A 121 12.24 42.40 9.44
C HIS A 121 12.22 43.28 10.69
N GLY A 122 11.56 42.83 11.76
CA GLY A 122 11.54 43.52 13.05
C GLY A 122 12.93 43.68 13.68
N LEU A 123 13.74 42.61 13.64
CA LEU A 123 15.12 42.64 14.14
C LEU A 123 16.02 43.55 13.31
N GLU A 124 15.89 43.54 11.98
CA GLU A 124 16.63 44.44 11.10
C GLU A 124 16.29 45.91 11.36
N LEU A 125 15.01 46.24 11.54
CA LEU A 125 14.58 47.59 11.93
C LEU A 125 15.14 47.99 13.30
N GLN A 126 15.22 47.06 14.24
CA GLN A 126 15.81 47.30 15.56
C GLN A 126 17.33 47.56 15.46
N GLN A 127 18.03 46.76 14.66
CA GLN A 127 19.46 46.93 14.38
C GLN A 127 19.74 48.30 13.76
N ARG A 128 18.98 48.70 12.74
CA ARG A 128 19.11 50.02 12.10
C ARG A 128 18.91 51.16 13.09
N ARG A 129 17.86 51.09 13.92
CA ARG A 129 17.60 52.09 14.98
C ARG A 129 18.73 52.15 16.01
N LEU A 130 19.24 51.00 16.46
CA LEU A 130 20.36 50.96 17.40
C LEU A 130 21.64 51.54 16.80
N ARG A 131 21.96 51.20 15.54
CA ARG A 131 23.11 51.78 14.83
C ARG A 131 23.02 53.29 14.68
N GLN A 132 21.84 53.82 14.34
CA GLN A 132 21.61 55.27 14.31
C GLN A 132 21.81 55.91 15.69
N SER A 133 21.30 55.29 16.75
CA SER A 133 21.47 55.80 18.12
C SER A 133 22.93 55.77 18.59
N LEU A 134 23.69 54.75 18.17
CA LEU A 134 25.13 54.65 18.44
C LEU A 134 25.93 55.70 17.67
N ALA A 135 25.58 55.95 16.40
CA ALA A 135 26.20 57.01 15.61
C ALA A 135 25.98 58.40 16.24
N ALA A 136 24.81 58.64 16.83
CA ALA A 136 24.52 59.89 17.55
C ALA A 136 25.20 59.99 18.93
N ALA A 137 25.46 58.87 19.60
CA ALA A 137 26.03 58.82 20.95
C ALA A 137 27.00 57.63 21.14
N PRO A 138 28.21 57.70 20.57
CA PRO A 138 29.12 56.54 20.48
C PRO A 138 29.69 56.06 21.83
N ALA A 139 29.69 56.92 22.86
CA ALA A 139 30.22 56.57 24.19
C ALA A 139 29.29 55.64 25.02
N ARG A 140 28.08 55.34 24.55
CA ARG A 140 27.10 54.53 25.31
C ARG A 140 27.36 53.02 25.13
N LYS A 141 28.14 52.42 26.03
CA LYS A 141 28.43 50.97 26.07
C LYS A 141 27.18 50.08 26.03
N SER A 142 26.12 50.45 26.75
CA SER A 142 24.87 49.67 26.78
C SER A 142 24.15 49.59 25.43
N LEU A 143 24.33 50.58 24.54
CA LEU A 143 23.78 50.51 23.19
C LEU A 143 24.59 49.56 22.30
N ALA A 144 25.91 49.49 22.49
CA ALA A 144 26.79 48.57 21.75
C ALA A 144 26.50 47.12 22.13
N GLU A 145 26.32 46.83 23.44
CA GLU A 145 25.92 45.51 23.93
C GLU A 145 24.55 45.08 23.38
N ARG A 146 23.57 45.99 23.37
CA ARG A 146 22.25 45.71 22.78
C ARG A 146 22.33 45.46 21.28
N LEU A 147 23.19 46.19 20.55
CA LEU A 147 23.39 45.96 19.12
C LEU A 147 23.98 44.56 18.88
N ALA A 148 25.02 44.18 19.63
CA ALA A 148 25.62 42.84 19.54
C ALA A 148 24.59 41.73 19.80
N GLY A 149 23.73 41.89 20.83
CA GLY A 149 22.67 40.92 21.11
C GLY A 149 21.58 40.84 20.04
N VAL A 150 21.29 41.93 19.31
CA VAL A 150 20.39 41.89 18.15
C VAL A 150 21.05 41.23 16.94
N GLU A 151 22.35 41.46 16.74
CA GLU A 151 23.15 40.83 15.68
C GLU A 151 23.25 39.32 15.88
N GLU A 152 23.47 38.86 17.11
CA GLU A 152 23.43 37.43 17.46
C GLU A 152 22.06 36.82 17.16
N LYS A 153 20.96 37.51 17.51
CA LYS A 153 19.59 37.04 17.21
C LYS A 153 19.31 36.97 15.71
N LEU A 154 19.83 37.92 14.93
CA LEU A 154 19.72 37.89 13.46
C LEU A 154 20.47 36.69 12.85
N ALA A 155 21.67 36.40 13.37
CA ALA A 155 22.45 35.24 12.96
C ALA A 155 21.76 33.92 13.34
N ALA A 156 21.28 33.81 14.59
CA ALA A 156 20.59 32.62 15.10
C ALA A 156 19.25 32.36 14.40
N ALA A 157 18.51 33.41 14.03
CA ALA A 157 17.26 33.29 13.28
C ALA A 157 17.47 32.96 11.79
N ALA A 158 18.72 32.83 11.34
CA ALA A 158 19.10 32.55 9.95
C ALA A 158 18.36 33.47 8.96
N CYS A 159 18.34 34.77 9.22
CA CYS A 159 17.57 35.74 8.42
C CYS A 159 18.15 36.01 7.01
N HIS A 160 19.32 35.48 6.69
CA HIS A 160 20.02 35.64 5.41
C HIS A 160 19.19 35.28 4.15
N PRO A 161 18.40 34.19 4.11
CA PRO A 161 17.60 33.81 2.94
C PRO A 161 16.52 34.84 2.58
N PHE A 162 16.08 35.67 3.53
CA PHE A 162 15.04 36.65 3.29
C PHE A 162 15.57 38.00 2.77
N ARG A 163 16.89 38.20 2.75
CA ARG A 163 17.53 39.44 2.26
C ARG A 163 17.64 39.53 0.74
N GLU A 164 17.65 38.39 0.03
CA GLU A 164 17.95 38.33 -1.41
C GLU A 164 16.71 38.35 -2.31
N GLY A 165 15.50 38.29 -1.73
CA GLY A 165 14.23 38.22 -2.48
C GLY A 165 13.31 39.44 -2.28
N ALA A 166 13.87 40.62 -2.03
CA ALA A 166 13.14 41.88 -1.87
C ALA A 166 13.54 42.89 -2.95
#